data_AF-A0A3D3DU47-F1
#
_entry.id   AF-A0A3D3DU47-F1
#
_cell.length_a   1.000
_cell.length_b   1.000
_cell.length_c   1.000
_cell.angle_alpha   90.00
_cell.angle_beta   90.00
_cell.angle_gamma   90.00
#
_symmetry.space_group_name_H-M   'P 1'
#
loop_
_entity.id
_entity.type
_entity.pdbx_description
1 polymer ?
#
loop_
_entity_poly.entity_id
_entity_poly.type
_entity_poly.pdbx_seq_one_letter_code
_entity_poly.pdbx_strand_id
1 'polypeptide(L)'
;MKFVCFPRASDAEPLQLLTGEAKAIEIEAPSNEISKPHMVQARSTWVIGKMITGDDGKPKFEVYGKTKALASSKQLLVLLRKGATNADGFEIIALDSRKISFGGEKFLFLNTAKVAIAGKIGKQSVALKPGAHSIIKPKPDRGVRKNLCHVSFAYSVKKEWKIFSSTTWPVHKNARALVFFYQDPTTKRLRLHAIRDFMN
;
A
#
# COMPACT_ATOMS: atom_id res chain seq x y z
N MET A 1 11.50 9.01 1.70
CA MET A 1 10.80 7.83 1.17
C MET A 1 10.25 7.01 2.32
N LYS A 2 9.05 6.44 2.20
CA LYS A 2 8.48 5.48 3.17
C LYS A 2 7.98 4.25 2.43
N PHE A 3 7.80 3.13 3.14
CA PHE A 3 7.46 1.84 2.55
C PHE A 3 6.37 1.13 3.34
N VAL A 4 5.63 0.29 2.64
CA VAL A 4 4.72 -0.70 3.21
C VAL A 4 4.65 -1.88 2.24
N CYS A 5 4.54 -3.12 2.74
CA CYS A 5 4.54 -4.32 1.92
C CYS A 5 3.33 -5.22 2.21
N PHE A 6 2.69 -5.73 1.16
CA PHE A 6 1.54 -6.62 1.23
C PHE A 6 1.59 -7.74 0.19
N PRO A 7 0.99 -8.91 0.47
CA PRO A 7 0.59 -9.39 1.79
C PRO A 7 1.80 -9.57 2.73
N ARG A 8 1.52 -9.81 4.03
CA ARG A 8 2.56 -10.17 5.01
C ARG A 8 3.22 -11.49 4.61
N ALA A 9 4.54 -11.57 4.70
CA ALA A 9 5.30 -12.82 4.68
C ALA A 9 5.84 -13.10 6.09
N SER A 10 5.83 -14.37 6.52
CA SER A 10 6.41 -14.79 7.81
C SER A 10 7.92 -14.61 7.84
N ASP A 11 8.57 -14.96 6.73
CA ASP A 11 10.03 -15.02 6.59
C ASP A 11 10.47 -14.10 5.45
N ALA A 12 10.14 -12.82 5.56
CA ALA A 12 10.48 -11.84 4.54
C ALA A 12 12.00 -11.62 4.52
N GLU A 13 12.65 -11.96 3.41
CA GLU A 13 14.04 -11.57 3.20
C GLU A 13 14.22 -10.04 3.20
N PRO A 14 15.41 -9.53 3.57
CA PRO A 14 15.73 -8.11 3.47
C PRO A 14 15.47 -7.56 2.07
N LEU A 15 14.90 -6.36 2.01
CA LEU A 15 14.70 -5.61 0.77
C LEU A 15 15.66 -4.43 0.74
N GLN A 16 16.12 -4.10 -0.46
CA GLN A 16 16.97 -2.95 -0.69
C GLN A 16 16.36 -2.02 -1.75
N LEU A 17 16.59 -0.73 -1.58
CA LEU A 17 16.32 0.30 -2.58
C LEU A 17 17.63 0.64 -3.31
N LEU A 18 17.63 0.56 -4.63
CA LEU A 18 18.78 0.96 -5.45
C LEU A 18 18.97 2.48 -5.42
N THR A 19 20.12 2.94 -4.92
CA THR A 19 20.46 4.36 -4.75
C THR A 19 21.66 4.80 -5.60
N GLY A 20 22.30 3.89 -6.33
CA GLY A 20 23.41 4.13 -7.26
C GLY A 20 23.71 2.89 -8.11
N GLU A 21 24.69 2.96 -9.01
CA GLU A 21 25.07 1.85 -9.90
C GLU A 21 25.61 0.63 -9.13
N ALA A 22 26.28 0.87 -8.00
CA ALA A 22 26.74 -0.16 -7.06
C ALA A 22 26.41 0.20 -5.60
N LYS A 23 25.29 0.91 -5.39
CA LYS A 23 24.86 1.35 -4.06
C LYS A 23 23.38 1.06 -3.88
N ALA A 24 23.08 0.39 -2.77
CA ALA A 24 21.71 0.17 -2.32
C ALA A 24 21.65 0.41 -0.82
N ILE A 25 20.47 0.78 -0.32
CA ILE A 25 20.21 0.87 1.10
C ILE A 25 19.19 -0.20 1.48
N GLU A 26 19.36 -0.81 2.64
CA GLU A 26 18.33 -1.66 3.21
C GLU A 26 17.11 -0.83 3.59
N ILE A 27 15.93 -1.41 3.39
CA ILE A 27 14.65 -0.79 3.69
C ILE A 27 13.79 -1.73 4.53
N GLU A 28 13.13 -1.17 5.54
CA GLU A 28 12.05 -1.86 6.24
C GLU A 28 10.75 -1.64 5.46
N ALA A 29 10.04 -2.72 5.15
CA ALA A 29 8.73 -2.65 4.49
C ALA A 29 7.69 -3.45 5.29
N PRO A 30 7.24 -2.93 6.45
CA PRO A 30 6.26 -3.60 7.30
C PRO A 30 4.90 -3.73 6.60
N SER A 31 4.05 -4.62 7.12
CA SER A 31 2.69 -4.88 6.60
C SER A 31 1.58 -4.35 7.50
N ASN A 32 1.91 -3.91 8.72
CA ASN A 32 0.99 -3.47 9.76
C ASN A 32 1.12 -1.97 10.08
N GLU A 33 2.16 -1.32 9.57
CA GLU A 33 2.42 0.11 9.74
C GLU A 33 3.17 0.66 8.51
N ILE A 34 3.41 1.97 8.50
CA ILE A 34 4.28 2.58 7.49
C ILE A 34 5.70 2.65 8.07
N SER A 35 6.71 2.30 7.27
CA SER A 35 8.11 2.37 7.68
C SER A 35 8.54 3.76 8.18
N LYS A 36 9.67 3.79 8.88
CA LYS A 36 10.43 5.01 9.11
C LYS A 36 10.83 5.65 7.77
N PRO A 37 10.96 6.99 7.72
CA PRO A 37 11.36 7.68 6.50
C PRO A 37 12.85 7.47 6.20
N HIS A 38 13.17 7.15 4.96
CA HIS A 38 14.53 7.13 4.41
C HIS A 38 14.80 8.40 3.60
N MET A 39 15.93 9.06 3.86
CA MET A 39 16.40 10.19 3.07
C MET A 39 17.22 9.66 1.89
N VAL A 40 16.76 9.92 0.67
CA VAL A 40 17.39 9.45 -0.56
C VAL A 40 17.35 10.55 -1.62
N GLN A 41 18.33 10.54 -2.52
CA GLN A 41 18.34 11.46 -3.65
C GLN A 41 17.16 11.18 -4.58
N ALA A 42 16.63 12.23 -5.19
CA ALA A 42 15.57 12.11 -6.18
C ALA A 42 16.04 11.28 -7.39
N ARG A 43 15.11 10.49 -7.95
CA ARG A 43 15.35 9.62 -9.10
C ARG A 43 14.17 9.69 -10.05
N SER A 44 14.36 9.24 -11.29
CA SER A 44 13.27 9.06 -12.26
C SER A 44 12.51 7.74 -12.04
N THR A 45 13.19 6.73 -11.48
CA THR A 45 12.66 5.39 -11.23
C THR A 45 13.13 4.90 -9.87
N TRP A 46 12.23 4.30 -9.11
CA TRP A 46 12.56 3.55 -7.89
C TRP A 46 12.66 2.06 -8.23
N VAL A 47 13.71 1.41 -7.75
CA VAL A 47 13.99 0.00 -8.01
C VAL A 47 14.21 -0.70 -6.67
N ILE A 48 13.41 -1.73 -6.40
CA ILE A 48 13.48 -2.57 -5.21
C ILE A 48 14.08 -3.93 -5.61
N GLY A 49 14.94 -4.46 -4.75
CA GLY A 49 15.73 -5.64 -5.06
C GLY A 49 16.66 -6.01 -3.93
N LYS A 50 17.75 -6.68 -4.28
CA LYS A 50 18.84 -7.06 -3.37
C LYS A 50 20.16 -7.10 -4.13
N MET A 51 21.24 -6.65 -3.49
CA MET A 51 22.60 -6.87 -3.98
C MET A 51 22.94 -8.35 -3.81
N ILE A 52 23.37 -8.98 -4.89
CA ILE A 52 23.87 -10.35 -4.95
C ILE A 52 25.28 -10.36 -5.55
N THR A 53 26.01 -11.45 -5.38
CA THR A 53 27.25 -11.70 -6.12
C THR A 53 26.87 -12.39 -7.43
N GLY A 54 27.27 -11.81 -8.57
CA GLY A 54 27.07 -12.40 -9.89
C GLY A 54 28.04 -13.56 -10.16
N ASP A 55 27.79 -14.29 -11.24
CA ASP A 55 28.61 -15.43 -11.66
C ASP A 55 30.07 -15.03 -12.00
N ASP A 56 30.28 -13.75 -12.31
CA ASP A 56 31.59 -13.13 -12.54
C ASP A 56 32.29 -12.65 -11.25
N GLY A 57 31.71 -12.96 -10.09
CA GLY A 57 32.18 -12.54 -8.78
C GLY A 57 31.91 -11.05 -8.46
N LYS A 58 31.25 -10.30 -9.35
CA LYS A 58 31.00 -8.86 -9.15
C LYS A 58 29.64 -8.61 -8.49
N PRO A 59 29.49 -7.52 -7.73
CA PRO A 59 28.19 -7.14 -7.18
C PRO A 59 27.19 -6.82 -8.30
N LYS A 60 26.03 -7.47 -8.26
CA LYS A 60 24.90 -7.27 -9.17
C LYS A 60 23.65 -6.96 -8.36
N PHE A 61 22.83 -6.02 -8.81
CA PHE A 61 21.54 -5.78 -8.19
C PHE A 61 20.46 -6.64 -8.83
N GLU A 62 19.95 -7.61 -8.10
CA GLU A 62 18.79 -8.39 -8.51
C GLU A 62 17.51 -7.56 -8.31
N VAL A 63 16.75 -7.36 -9.38
CA VAL A 63 15.58 -6.49 -9.38
C VAL A 63 14.32 -7.31 -9.09
N TYR A 64 13.65 -6.98 -7.99
CA TYR A 64 12.34 -7.56 -7.65
C TYR A 64 11.18 -6.71 -8.15
N GLY A 65 11.37 -5.40 -8.35
CA GLY A 65 10.34 -4.54 -8.92
C GLY A 65 10.82 -3.11 -9.17
N LYS A 66 10.09 -2.38 -10.02
CA LYS A 66 10.37 -0.97 -10.31
C LYS A 66 9.09 -0.17 -10.51
N THR A 67 9.16 1.12 -10.22
CA THR A 67 8.07 2.06 -10.49
C THR A 67 8.64 3.44 -10.86
N LYS A 68 7.87 4.22 -11.62
CA LYS A 68 8.23 5.62 -11.89
C LYS A 68 8.19 6.41 -10.59
N ALA A 69 9.20 7.23 -10.38
CA ALA A 69 9.20 8.16 -9.26
C ALA A 69 8.21 9.30 -9.51
N LEU A 70 7.63 9.82 -8.44
CA LEU A 70 6.85 11.05 -8.49
C LEU A 70 7.76 12.26 -8.30
N ALA A 71 7.33 13.43 -8.78
CA ALA A 71 8.01 14.70 -8.48
C ALA A 71 7.91 15.11 -6.99
N SER A 72 7.10 14.40 -6.19
CA SER A 72 6.94 14.70 -4.77
C SER A 72 8.20 14.37 -3.95
N SER A 73 8.57 15.28 -3.05
CA SER A 73 9.65 15.08 -2.07
C SER A 73 9.29 14.09 -0.95
N LYS A 74 8.01 13.79 -0.74
CA LYS A 74 7.54 12.78 0.21
C LYS A 74 6.72 11.74 -0.54
N GLN A 75 7.33 10.58 -0.74
CA GLN A 75 6.69 9.45 -1.40
C GLN A 75 6.54 8.27 -0.43
N LEU A 76 5.44 7.56 -0.59
CA LEU A 76 5.18 6.24 -0.02
C LEU A 76 5.20 5.23 -1.17
N LEU A 77 6.07 4.23 -1.08
CA LEU A 77 6.03 3.08 -1.99
C LEU A 77 5.23 1.96 -1.32
N VAL A 78 4.15 1.55 -1.98
CA VAL A 78 3.40 0.35 -1.63
C VAL A 78 3.94 -0.79 -2.46
N LEU A 79 4.50 -1.79 -1.79
CA LEU A 79 5.05 -3.01 -2.41
C LEU A 79 4.00 -4.12 -2.34
N LEU A 80 3.65 -4.68 -3.47
CA LEU A 80 2.66 -5.75 -3.59
C LEU A 80 3.34 -7.02 -4.09
N ARG A 81 3.47 -8.04 -3.25
CA ARG A 81 4.10 -9.32 -3.61
C ARG A 81 3.26 -10.02 -4.68
N LYS A 82 3.94 -10.52 -5.70
CA LYS A 82 3.32 -11.34 -6.75
C LYS A 82 3.27 -12.83 -6.40
N GLY A 83 4.10 -13.27 -5.45
CA GLY A 83 4.17 -14.65 -4.98
C GLY A 83 4.53 -14.77 -3.49
N ALA A 84 5.08 -15.92 -3.12
CA ALA A 84 5.39 -16.28 -1.73
C ALA A 84 6.69 -15.63 -1.23
N THR A 85 7.67 -15.45 -2.13
CA THR A 85 9.01 -14.92 -1.81
C THR A 85 9.23 -13.54 -2.44
N ASN A 86 10.34 -12.88 -2.08
CA ASN A 86 10.74 -11.62 -2.73
C ASN A 86 11.12 -11.84 -4.21
N ALA A 87 11.68 -13.01 -4.54
CA ALA A 87 12.14 -13.37 -5.89
C ALA A 87 10.99 -13.47 -6.90
N ASP A 88 9.77 -13.77 -6.44
CA ASP A 88 8.55 -13.72 -7.27
C ASP A 88 8.21 -12.30 -7.74
N GLY A 89 8.85 -11.31 -7.12
CA GLY A 89 8.79 -9.90 -7.49
C GLY A 89 7.60 -9.15 -6.91
N PHE A 90 7.60 -7.85 -7.21
CA PHE A 90 6.63 -6.89 -6.70
C PHE A 90 5.96 -6.10 -7.82
N GLU A 91 4.68 -5.80 -7.65
CA GLU A 91 4.07 -4.60 -8.20
C GLU A 91 4.29 -3.45 -7.22
N ILE A 92 4.69 -2.27 -7.73
CA ILE A 92 5.08 -1.13 -6.89
C ILE A 92 4.27 0.10 -7.29
N ILE A 93 3.56 0.66 -6.31
CA ILE A 93 2.78 1.88 -6.48
C ILE A 93 3.45 3.00 -5.69
N ALA A 94 3.84 4.06 -6.40
CA ALA A 94 4.33 5.28 -5.77
C ALA A 94 3.17 6.24 -5.49
N LEU A 95 3.08 6.72 -4.26
CA LEU A 95 2.06 7.67 -3.81
C LEU A 95 2.70 8.92 -3.24
N ASP A 96 2.12 10.08 -3.55
CA ASP A 96 2.49 11.33 -2.90
C ASP A 96 1.97 11.33 -1.46
N SER A 97 2.89 11.20 -0.51
CA SER A 97 2.58 11.07 0.91
C SER A 97 2.60 12.40 1.67
N ARG A 98 2.67 13.54 0.98
CA ARG A 98 2.55 14.88 1.58
C ARG A 98 1.17 15.08 2.22
N LYS A 99 1.09 15.91 3.28
CA LYS A 99 -0.17 16.21 3.98
C LYS A 99 -1.25 16.77 3.05
N ILE A 100 -0.86 17.57 2.05
CA ILE A 100 -1.79 18.13 1.06
C ILE A 100 -2.47 17.03 0.21
N SER A 101 -1.72 16.01 -0.20
CA SER A 101 -2.19 14.93 -1.07
C SER A 101 -2.86 13.81 -0.25
N PHE A 102 -2.16 13.32 0.79
CA PHE A 102 -2.57 12.20 1.63
C PHE A 102 -2.27 12.47 3.12
N GLY A 103 -2.90 13.52 3.68
CA GLY A 103 -2.82 13.90 5.09
C GLY A 103 -3.93 13.31 5.96
N GLY A 104 -4.10 13.87 7.16
CA GLY A 104 -5.10 13.41 8.12
C GLY A 104 -6.53 13.49 7.58
N GLU A 105 -7.42 12.68 8.17
CA GLU A 105 -8.80 12.45 7.74
C GLU A 105 -8.94 11.80 6.35
N LYS A 106 -7.84 11.50 5.66
CA LYS A 106 -7.86 10.85 4.34
C LYS A 106 -7.66 9.36 4.44
N PHE A 107 -8.35 8.65 3.54
CA PHE A 107 -8.35 7.21 3.43
C PHE A 107 -7.85 6.86 2.03
N LEU A 108 -6.71 6.19 1.95
CA LEU A 108 -6.24 5.53 0.75
C LEU A 108 -6.88 4.15 0.69
N PHE A 109 -7.53 3.85 -0.42
CA PHE A 109 -8.01 2.52 -0.75
C PHE A 109 -7.21 2.00 -1.92
N LEU A 110 -6.70 0.77 -1.82
CA LEU A 110 -5.97 0.09 -2.88
C LEU A 110 -6.56 -1.30 -3.08
N ASN A 111 -7.01 -1.58 -4.30
CA ASN A 111 -7.52 -2.88 -4.69
C ASN A 111 -6.48 -3.66 -5.50
N THR A 112 -5.87 -4.66 -4.87
CA THR A 112 -4.94 -5.59 -5.50
C THR A 112 -5.58 -6.96 -5.73
N ALA A 113 -6.84 -7.13 -5.33
CA ALA A 113 -7.61 -8.33 -5.63
C ALA A 113 -7.98 -8.37 -7.12
N LYS A 114 -8.26 -9.58 -7.61
CA LYS A 114 -8.68 -9.83 -9.00
C LYS A 114 -10.17 -9.53 -9.26
N VAL A 115 -10.85 -8.91 -8.29
CA VAL A 115 -12.29 -8.58 -8.35
C VAL A 115 -12.50 -7.10 -8.12
N ALA A 116 -13.58 -6.55 -8.68
CA ALA A 116 -13.96 -5.17 -8.39
C ALA A 116 -14.46 -5.05 -6.95
N ILE A 117 -14.09 -3.94 -6.28
CA ILE A 117 -14.50 -3.61 -4.93
C ILE A 117 -15.34 -2.34 -4.96
N ALA A 118 -16.47 -2.36 -4.27
CA ALA A 118 -17.29 -1.19 -3.98
C ALA A 118 -17.31 -0.95 -2.48
N GLY A 119 -17.28 0.30 -2.06
CA GLY A 119 -17.32 0.69 -0.65
C GLY A 119 -18.24 1.87 -0.41
N LYS A 120 -18.99 1.84 0.69
CA LYS A 120 -19.64 3.01 1.29
C LYS A 120 -18.88 3.37 2.56
N ILE A 121 -18.46 4.63 2.68
CA ILE A 121 -17.65 5.15 3.77
C ILE A 121 -18.29 6.45 4.25
N GLY A 122 -19.12 6.34 5.29
CA GLY A 122 -20.04 7.39 5.69
C GLY A 122 -20.91 7.82 4.52
N LYS A 123 -20.90 9.13 4.20
CA LYS A 123 -21.67 9.68 3.07
C LYS A 123 -20.95 9.61 1.71
N GLN A 124 -19.79 8.95 1.63
CA GLN A 124 -19.06 8.77 0.38
C GLN A 124 -19.10 7.34 -0.12
N SER A 125 -18.86 7.16 -1.41
CA SER A 125 -18.72 5.85 -2.04
C SER A 125 -17.44 5.80 -2.87
N VAL A 126 -16.88 4.60 -2.99
CA VAL A 126 -15.70 4.31 -3.81
C VAL A 126 -15.97 3.05 -4.62
N ALA A 127 -15.51 3.03 -5.87
CA ALA A 127 -15.49 1.84 -6.71
C ALA A 127 -14.08 1.67 -7.27
N LEU A 128 -13.52 0.49 -7.08
CA LEU A 128 -12.14 0.17 -7.44
C LEU A 128 -12.12 -1.06 -8.33
N LYS A 129 -11.65 -0.88 -9.56
CA LYS A 129 -11.27 -1.99 -10.43
C LYS A 129 -10.02 -2.69 -9.84
N PRO A 130 -9.73 -3.93 -10.25
CA PRO A 130 -8.44 -4.56 -9.95
C PRO A 130 -7.27 -3.64 -10.32
N GLY A 131 -6.27 -3.53 -9.44
CA GLY A 131 -5.10 -2.65 -9.58
C GLY A 131 -5.37 -1.16 -9.31
N ALA A 132 -6.63 -0.75 -9.11
CA ALA A 132 -6.97 0.65 -8.90
C ALA A 132 -6.78 1.08 -7.44
N HIS A 133 -6.48 2.36 -7.25
CA HIS A 133 -6.49 3.01 -5.95
C HIS A 133 -7.27 4.32 -5.98
N SER A 134 -7.71 4.77 -4.81
CA SER A 134 -8.37 6.07 -4.64
C SER A 134 -8.04 6.63 -3.26
N ILE A 135 -7.87 7.94 -3.19
CA ILE A 135 -7.76 8.66 -1.92
C ILE A 135 -9.03 9.48 -1.76
N ILE A 136 -9.75 9.27 -0.66
CA ILE A 136 -10.92 10.07 -0.32
C ILE A 136 -10.75 10.73 1.04
N LYS A 137 -11.50 11.81 1.26
CA LYS A 137 -11.72 12.40 2.58
C LYS A 137 -13.15 12.06 3.00
N PRO A 138 -13.38 10.99 3.80
CA PRO A 138 -14.71 10.56 4.16
C PRO A 138 -15.51 11.68 4.84
N LYS A 139 -16.82 11.61 4.67
CA LYS A 139 -17.78 12.45 5.39
C LYS A 139 -18.47 11.59 6.45
N PRO A 140 -18.12 11.74 7.73
CA PRO A 140 -18.75 10.99 8.82
C PRO A 140 -20.27 11.08 8.80
N ASP A 141 -20.91 9.96 9.11
CA ASP A 141 -22.36 9.79 9.16
C ASP A 141 -22.85 9.34 10.55
N ARG A 142 -21.92 9.04 11.47
CA ARG A 142 -22.22 8.55 12.83
C ARG A 142 -21.35 9.22 13.90
N GLY A 143 -21.71 8.94 15.15
CA GLY A 143 -21.02 9.39 16.36
C GLY A 143 -21.51 10.76 16.85
N VAL A 144 -21.46 10.97 18.17
CA VAL A 144 -21.92 12.22 18.83
C VAL A 144 -21.19 13.45 18.27
N ARG A 145 -19.89 13.30 17.98
CA ARG A 145 -19.05 14.36 17.40
C ARG A 145 -18.96 14.31 15.87
N LYS A 146 -19.81 13.52 15.19
CA LYS A 146 -19.75 13.27 13.73
C LYS A 146 -18.32 12.95 13.28
N ASN A 147 -17.68 12.01 13.96
CA ASN A 147 -16.30 11.57 13.73
C ASN A 147 -16.20 10.08 13.39
N LEU A 148 -17.33 9.39 13.21
CA LEU A 148 -17.38 7.99 12.84
C LEU A 148 -18.03 7.84 11.46
N CYS A 149 -17.46 6.95 10.65
CA CYS A 149 -18.05 6.50 9.40
C CYS A 149 -18.54 5.06 9.59
N HIS A 150 -19.79 4.77 9.24
CA HIS A 150 -20.14 3.40 8.87
C HIS A 150 -19.44 3.05 7.56
N VAL A 151 -18.79 1.90 7.55
CA VAL A 151 -17.98 1.44 6.44
C VAL A 151 -18.45 0.06 6.03
N SER A 152 -18.88 -0.09 4.78
CA SER A 152 -19.22 -1.38 4.20
C SER A 152 -18.50 -1.58 2.88
N PHE A 153 -18.01 -2.79 2.64
CA PHE A 153 -17.38 -3.18 1.40
C PHE A 153 -18.08 -4.39 0.79
N ALA A 154 -18.24 -4.33 -0.53
CA ALA A 154 -18.74 -5.41 -1.36
C ALA A 154 -17.75 -5.71 -2.48
N TYR A 155 -17.75 -6.94 -2.95
CA TYR A 155 -16.98 -7.39 -4.11
C TYR A 155 -17.89 -8.01 -5.16
N SER A 156 -17.49 -7.90 -6.43
CA SER A 156 -18.27 -8.46 -7.53
C SER A 156 -17.81 -9.88 -7.89
N VAL A 157 -18.74 -10.83 -7.91
CA VAL A 157 -18.54 -12.22 -8.37
C VAL A 157 -19.71 -12.60 -9.25
N LYS A 158 -19.44 -13.12 -10.46
CA LYS A 158 -20.49 -13.53 -11.42
C LYS A 158 -21.56 -12.44 -11.64
N LYS A 159 -21.13 -11.16 -11.69
CA LYS A 159 -21.98 -9.96 -11.82
C LYS A 159 -22.90 -9.65 -10.63
N GLU A 160 -22.77 -10.36 -9.51
CA GLU A 160 -23.45 -10.05 -8.25
C GLU A 160 -22.51 -9.36 -7.26
N TRP A 161 -23.05 -8.44 -6.48
CA TRP A 161 -22.32 -7.77 -5.40
C TRP A 161 -22.57 -8.45 -4.07
N LYS A 162 -21.50 -8.91 -3.42
CA LYS A 162 -21.56 -9.55 -2.11
C LYS A 162 -20.83 -8.72 -1.07
N ILE A 163 -21.52 -8.35 0.00
CA ILE A 163 -20.91 -7.66 1.15
C ILE A 163 -20.00 -8.65 1.88
N PHE A 164 -18.79 -8.22 2.23
CA PHE A 164 -17.84 -9.03 2.98
C PHE A 164 -17.26 -8.34 4.22
N SER A 165 -17.53 -7.05 4.38
CA SER A 165 -17.15 -6.29 5.57
C SER A 165 -18.16 -5.19 5.84
N SER A 166 -18.50 -5.01 7.11
CA SER A 166 -19.35 -3.93 7.62
C SER A 166 -18.90 -3.59 9.03
N THR A 167 -18.37 -2.39 9.22
CA THR A 167 -17.74 -1.94 10.47
C THR A 167 -17.94 -0.43 10.66
N THR A 168 -17.48 0.11 11.78
CA THR A 168 -17.47 1.57 12.02
C THR A 168 -16.05 2.04 12.23
N TRP A 169 -15.60 3.03 11.46
CA TRP A 169 -14.23 3.53 11.50
C TRP A 169 -14.18 4.99 11.95
N PRO A 170 -13.20 5.37 12.81
CA PRO A 170 -13.02 6.76 13.22
C PRO A 170 -12.31 7.57 12.13
N VAL A 171 -12.75 8.81 11.96
CA VAL A 171 -12.05 9.84 11.17
C VAL A 171 -11.34 10.77 12.15
N HIS A 172 -10.06 11.03 11.90
CA HIS A 172 -9.22 11.77 12.85
C HIS A 172 -8.31 12.78 12.14
N LYS A 173 -8.28 14.01 12.64
CA LYS A 173 -7.52 15.14 12.05
C LYS A 173 -6.04 14.86 11.88
N ASN A 174 -5.46 14.09 12.80
CA ASN A 174 -4.02 13.78 12.81
C ASN A 174 -3.73 12.34 12.35
N ALA A 175 -4.71 11.61 11.82
CA ALA A 175 -4.45 10.25 11.33
C ALA A 175 -5.01 10.07 9.92
N ARG A 176 -4.28 9.31 9.11
CA ARG A 176 -4.74 8.83 7.82
C ARG A 176 -4.88 7.31 7.87
N ALA A 177 -5.66 6.75 6.95
CA ALA A 177 -5.86 5.33 6.86
C ALA A 177 -5.43 4.80 5.49
N LEU A 178 -4.82 3.63 5.47
CA LEU A 178 -4.50 2.88 4.27
C LEU A 178 -5.27 1.57 4.34
N VAL A 179 -6.02 1.26 3.29
CA VAL A 179 -6.91 0.12 3.23
C VAL A 179 -6.61 -0.68 1.99
N PHE A 180 -6.21 -1.92 2.20
CA PHE A 180 -5.76 -2.85 1.16
C PHE A 180 -6.76 -3.97 1.01
N PHE A 181 -7.20 -4.20 -0.23
CA PHE A 181 -7.99 -5.37 -0.60
C PHE A 181 -7.10 -6.29 -1.42
N TYR A 182 -6.93 -7.54 -0.99
CA TYR A 182 -6.06 -8.51 -1.67
C TYR A 182 -6.63 -9.91 -1.57
N GLN A 183 -6.21 -10.81 -2.46
CA GLN A 183 -6.41 -12.25 -2.27
C GLN A 183 -5.26 -12.81 -1.46
N ASP A 184 -5.59 -13.48 -0.36
CA ASP A 184 -4.62 -14.21 0.44
C ASP A 184 -3.96 -15.30 -0.43
N PRO A 185 -2.62 -15.32 -0.56
CA PRO A 185 -1.96 -16.22 -1.49
C PRO A 185 -2.13 -17.68 -1.10
N THR A 186 -2.33 -17.98 0.18
CA THR A 186 -2.48 -19.34 0.71
C THR A 186 -3.94 -19.80 0.64
N THR A 187 -4.87 -19.03 1.20
CA THR A 187 -6.28 -19.41 1.31
C THR A 187 -7.14 -19.00 0.10
N LYS A 188 -6.59 -18.18 -0.81
CA LYS A 188 -7.28 -17.54 -1.96
C LYS A 188 -8.48 -16.65 -1.58
N ARG A 189 -8.74 -16.46 -0.29
CA ARG A 189 -9.85 -15.64 0.20
C ARG A 189 -9.56 -14.16 0.00
N LEU A 190 -10.58 -13.38 -0.30
CA LEU A 190 -10.50 -11.93 -0.28
C LEU A 190 -10.26 -11.46 1.17
N ARG A 191 -9.27 -10.61 1.36
CA ARG A 191 -8.91 -10.01 2.65
C ARG A 191 -8.95 -8.50 2.56
N LEU A 192 -9.30 -7.89 3.69
CA LEU A 192 -9.15 -6.47 3.96
C LEU A 192 -8.08 -6.32 5.02
N HIS A 193 -7.12 -5.43 4.79
CA HIS A 193 -6.18 -4.99 5.82
C HIS A 193 -6.16 -3.47 5.90
N ALA A 194 -6.22 -2.92 7.11
CA ALA A 194 -6.25 -1.48 7.33
C ALA A 194 -5.12 -1.07 8.28
N ILE A 195 -4.34 -0.07 7.85
CA ILE A 195 -3.31 0.59 8.66
C ILE A 195 -3.83 1.98 9.02
N ARG A 196 -3.72 2.33 10.30
CA ARG A 196 -3.93 3.70 10.77
C ARG A 196 -2.59 4.34 11.05
N ASP A 197 -2.25 5.38 10.30
CA ASP A 197 -0.99 6.11 10.40
C ASP A 197 -1.23 7.46 11.07
N PHE A 198 -0.65 7.66 12.26
CA PHE A 198 -0.69 8.94 12.95
C PHE A 198 0.41 9.86 12.41
N MET A 199 -0.04 10.99 11.89
CA MET A 199 0.79 11.97 11.22
C MET A 199 1.38 12.91 12.25
N ASN A 200 2.60 12.63 12.69
CA ASN A 200 3.42 13.59 13.45
C ASN A 200 3.79 14.81 12.57
#